data_AF-A0A482XN83-F1
#
_entry.id   AF-A0A482XN83-F1
#
_cell.length_a   1.000
_cell.length_b   1.000
_cell.length_c   1.000
_cell.angle_alpha   90.00
_cell.angle_beta   90.00
_cell.angle_gamma   90.00
#
_symmetry.space_group_name_H-M   'P 1'
#
loop_
_entity.id
_entity.type
_entity.pdbx_description
1 polymer ?
#
loop_
_entity_poly.entity_id
_entity_poly.type
_entity_poly.pdbx_seq_one_letter_code
_entity_poly.pdbx_strand_id
1 'polypeptide(L)'
;MQQYNDVIAVGSFVLVQICTKKDKKYSVVEVNEVHDDHYRVIYLKKMQDSYKFIRAEETIYDIDRDDVLIKLPPPKIEGGTARQLINMSFGVDLSTFNMN
;
A
#
# COMPACT_ATOMS: atom_id res chain seq x y z
N MET A 1 -15.20 -18.78 -16.01
CA MET A 1 -14.01 -18.54 -15.17
C MET A 1 -14.30 -17.28 -14.37
N GLN A 2 -14.49 -17.40 -13.06
CA GLN A 2 -14.83 -16.26 -12.20
C GLN A 2 -13.62 -15.32 -12.16
N GLN A 3 -13.78 -14.12 -12.71
CA GLN A 3 -12.88 -13.02 -12.41
C GLN A 3 -12.98 -12.81 -10.90
N TYR A 4 -11.89 -13.05 -10.18
CA TYR A 4 -11.78 -12.72 -8.77
C TYR A 4 -11.83 -11.19 -8.72
N ASN A 5 -13.04 -10.63 -8.59
CA ASN A 5 -13.24 -9.22 -8.33
C ASN A 5 -12.69 -8.99 -6.92
N ASP A 6 -11.39 -8.74 -6.83
CA ASP A 6 -10.75 -8.30 -5.60
C ASP A 6 -11.25 -6.89 -5.32
N VAL A 7 -12.45 -6.80 -4.76
CA VAL A 7 -13.06 -5.52 -4.40
C VAL A 7 -12.10 -4.83 -3.45
N ILE A 8 -11.57 -3.71 -3.90
CA ILE A 8 -10.75 -2.81 -3.10
C ILE A 8 -11.71 -2.04 -2.20
N ALA A 9 -11.69 -2.38 -0.92
CA ALA A 9 -12.50 -1.73 0.11
C ALA A 9 -11.61 -0.90 1.04
N VAL A 10 -12.23 -0.02 1.83
CA VAL A 10 -11.54 0.70 2.91
C VAL A 10 -10.83 -0.30 3.85
N GLY A 11 -9.58 0.00 4.22
CA GLY A 11 -8.69 -0.87 4.97
C GLY A 11 -7.96 -1.93 4.11
N SER A 12 -8.17 -1.95 2.79
CA SER A 12 -7.37 -2.79 1.89
C SER A 12 -6.00 -2.20 1.68
N PHE A 13 -5.01 -3.08 1.48
CA PHE A 13 -3.66 -2.70 1.11
C PHE A 13 -3.45 -2.99 -0.36
N VAL A 14 -2.90 -2.04 -1.09
CA VAL A 14 -2.66 -2.18 -2.53
C VAL A 14 -1.27 -1.69 -2.89
N LEU A 15 -0.71 -2.28 -3.94
CA LEU A 15 0.53 -1.82 -4.55
C LEU A 15 0.19 -0.87 -5.67
N VAL A 16 0.77 0.34 -5.62
CA VAL A 16 0.56 1.36 -6.64
C VAL A 16 1.84 1.64 -7.40
N GLN A 17 1.68 1.98 -8.68
CA GLN A 17 2.75 2.49 -9.52
C GLN A 17 2.70 4.02 -9.52
N ILE A 18 3.77 4.65 -9.05
CA ILE A 18 3.95 6.10 -9.13
C ILE A 18 4.84 6.40 -10.32
N CYS A 19 4.25 6.96 -11.37
CA CYS A 19 5.01 7.41 -12.54
C CYS A 19 5.62 8.79 -12.26
N THR A 20 6.92 8.84 -11.99
CA THR A 20 7.66 10.11 -11.97
C THR A 20 8.20 10.43 -13.37
N LYS A 21 8.58 11.69 -13.64
CA LYS A 21 9.10 12.13 -14.94
C LYS A 21 10.29 11.33 -15.48
N LYS A 22 11.03 10.63 -14.60
CA LYS A 22 12.25 9.89 -14.94
C LYS A 22 12.14 8.39 -14.66
N ASP A 23 11.38 7.99 -13.66
CA ASP A 23 11.32 6.61 -13.19
C ASP A 23 9.93 6.19 -12.73
N LYS A 24 9.64 4.89 -12.86
CA LYS A 24 8.49 4.24 -12.21
C LYS A 24 8.91 3.80 -10.82
N LYS A 25 8.24 4.35 -9.80
CA LYS A 25 8.39 3.92 -8.41
C LYS A 25 7.18 3.10 -8.02
N TYR A 26 7.34 2.25 -7.02
CA TYR A 26 6.25 1.46 -6.48
C TYR A 26 6.13 1.72 -4.99
N SER A 27 4.91 1.82 -4.50
CA SER A 27 4.67 2.02 -3.08
C SER A 27 3.47 1.21 -2.63
N VAL A 28 3.52 0.77 -1.38
CA VAL A 28 2.38 0.11 -0.76
C VAL A 28 1.55 1.19 -0.08
N VAL A 29 0.25 1.14 -0.28
CA VAL A 29 -0.69 2.08 0.29
C VAL A 29 -1.85 1.37 0.95
N GLU A 30 -2.45 2.03 1.91
CA GLU A 30 -3.68 1.61 2.55
C GLU A 30 -4.83 2.48 2.08
N VAL A 31 -5.94 1.86 1.70
CA VAL A 31 -7.14 2.55 1.24
C VAL A 31 -7.92 3.09 2.42
N ASN A 32 -8.01 4.40 2.51
CA ASN A 32 -8.78 5.11 3.52
C ASN A 32 -10.20 5.44 3.05
N GLU A 33 -10.38 5.87 1.80
CA GLU A 33 -11.69 6.10 1.20
C GLU A 33 -11.73 5.60 -0.25
N VAL A 34 -12.92 5.21 -0.69
CA VAL A 34 -13.19 4.77 -2.06
C VAL A 34 -14.15 5.76 -2.69
N HIS A 35 -13.70 6.43 -3.75
CA HIS A 35 -14.52 7.29 -4.61
C HIS A 35 -14.68 6.63 -5.97
N ASP A 36 -15.65 7.07 -6.78
CA ASP A 36 -15.96 6.44 -8.08
C ASP A 36 -14.78 6.47 -9.06
N ASP A 37 -13.99 7.56 -9.05
CA ASP A 37 -12.89 7.77 -10.00
C ASP A 37 -11.49 7.56 -9.41
N HIS A 38 -11.34 7.65 -8.07
CA HIS A 38 -10.04 7.60 -7.39
C HIS A 38 -10.14 6.93 -6.02
N TYR A 39 -8.99 6.58 -5.44
CA TYR A 39 -8.89 6.14 -4.06
C TYR A 39 -8.16 7.18 -3.22
N ARG A 40 -8.60 7.36 -1.98
CA ARG A 40 -7.83 8.07 -0.96
C ARG A 40 -7.04 7.09 -0.16
N VAL A 41 -5.73 7.30 -0.13
CA VAL A 41 -4.81 6.32 0.44
C VAL A 41 -3.78 6.96 1.35
N ILE A 42 -3.25 6.15 2.25
CA ILE A 42 -2.14 6.49 3.12
C ILE A 42 -0.92 5.69 2.65
N TYR A 43 0.17 6.37 2.33
CA TYR A 43 1.40 5.71 1.92
C TYR A 43 2.09 5.03 3.09
N LEU A 44 2.48 3.77 2.89
CA LEU A 44 3.31 3.05 3.83
C LEU A 44 4.77 3.20 3.44
N LYS A 45 5.60 3.52 4.44
CA LYS A 45 7.05 3.62 4.27
C LYS A 45 7.68 2.27 4.56
N LYS A 46 8.47 1.77 3.61
CA LYS A 46 9.30 0.58 3.83
C LYS A 46 10.43 0.91 4.82
N MET A 47 10.62 0.08 5.83
CA MET A 47 11.79 0.17 6.71
C MET A 47 13.05 -0.27 5.96
N GLN A 48 14.14 0.48 6.13
CA GLN A 48 15.44 0.10 5.57
C GLN A 48 15.83 -1.29 6.05
N ASP A 49 16.37 -2.10 5.12
CA ASP A 49 16.83 -3.48 5.35
C ASP A 49 15.77 -4.46 5.90
N SER A 50 14.48 -4.14 5.74
CA SER A 50 13.38 -5.00 6.17
C SER A 50 12.28 -5.12 5.10
N TYR A 51 11.48 -6.19 5.22
CA TYR A 51 10.22 -6.36 4.50
C TYR A 51 9.03 -5.80 5.30
N LYS A 52 9.33 -4.94 6.28
CA LYS A 52 8.37 -4.29 7.15
C LYS A 52 8.05 -2.90 6.64
N PHE A 53 6.79 -2.54 6.76
CA PHE A 53 6.21 -1.28 6.37
C PHE A 53 5.62 -0.60 7.60
N ILE A 54 5.70 0.72 7.65
CA ILE A 54 5.10 1.53 8.72
C ILE A 54 4.25 2.64 8.11
N ARG A 55 3.20 3.03 8.80
CA ARG A 55 2.56 4.32 8.56
C ARG A 55 3.50 5.40 9.10
N ALA A 56 4.20 6.08 8.19
CA ALA A 56 5.11 7.16 8.57
C ALA A 56 4.33 8.45 8.89
N GLU A 57 3.21 8.66 8.22
CA GLU A 57 2.38 9.86 8.30
C GLU A 57 0.90 9.49 8.12
N GLU A 58 -0.01 10.33 8.63
CA GLU A 58 -1.45 10.23 8.39
C GLU A 58 -1.90 11.08 7.19
N THR A 59 -0.95 11.53 6.37
CA THR A 59 -1.22 12.31 5.17
C THR A 59 -1.99 11.43 4.18
N ILE A 60 -3.16 11.92 3.77
CA ILE A 60 -4.03 11.26 2.78
C ILE A 60 -3.68 11.82 1.40
N TYR A 61 -3.57 10.92 0.44
CA TYR A 61 -3.30 11.24 -0.95
C TYR A 61 -4.37 10.63 -1.85
N ASP A 62 -4.67 11.30 -2.95
CA ASP A 62 -5.53 10.75 -3.99
C ASP A 62 -4.67 9.98 -5.01
N ILE A 63 -5.12 8.78 -5.39
CA ILE A 63 -4.52 7.98 -6.46
C ILE A 63 -5.59 7.58 -7.47
N ASP A 64 -5.22 7.56 -8.75
CA ASP A 64 -6.10 7.05 -9.79
C ASP A 64 -6.21 5.53 -9.68
N ARG A 65 -7.38 5.00 -10.03
CA ARG A 65 -7.61 3.55 -10.01
C ARG A 65 -6.69 2.81 -10.96
N ASP A 66 -6.29 3.45 -12.06
CA ASP A 66 -5.38 2.90 -13.06
C ASP A 66 -3.92 2.76 -12.56
N ASP A 67 -3.55 3.49 -11.50
CA ASP A 67 -2.22 3.37 -10.89
C ASP A 67 -2.14 2.18 -9.92
N VAL A 68 -3.27 1.54 -9.59
CA VAL A 68 -3.31 0.35 -8.74
C VAL A 68 -2.93 -0.88 -9.55
N LEU A 69 -1.83 -1.53 -9.15
CA LEU A 69 -1.36 -2.73 -9.83
C LEU A 69 -2.03 -3.99 -9.31
N ILE A 70 -1.96 -4.19 -7.99
CA ILE A 70 -2.47 -5.39 -7.32
C ILE A 70 -2.95 -5.05 -5.93
N LYS A 71 -3.98 -5.79 -5.49
CA LYS A 71 -4.36 -5.84 -4.09
C LYS A 71 -3.44 -6.80 -3.35
N LEU A 72 -2.96 -6.37 -2.20
CA LEU A 72 -2.08 -7.14 -1.33
C LEU A 72 -2.92 -7.91 -0.31
N PRO A 73 -2.45 -9.08 0.15
CA PRO A 73 -3.09 -9.76 1.27
C PRO A 73 -3.01 -8.88 2.52
N PRO A 74 -3.92 -9.07 3.50
CA PRO A 74 -3.82 -8.42 4.79
C PRO A 74 -2.43 -8.63 5.41
N PRO A 75 -1.76 -7.56 5.88
CA PRO A 75 -0.45 -7.69 6.46
C PRO A 75 -0.51 -8.43 7.79
N LYS A 76 0.59 -9.08 8.14
CA LYS A 76 0.86 -9.47 9.52
C LYS A 76 1.31 -8.23 10.26
N ILE A 77 0.52 -7.86 11.28
CA ILE A 77 0.79 -6.72 12.15
C ILE A 77 1.61 -7.21 13.34
N GLU A 78 2.82 -6.67 13.50
CA GLU A 78 3.71 -6.99 14.62
C GLU A 78 3.98 -5.74 15.47
N GLY A 79 3.61 -5.80 16.75
CA GLY A 79 3.72 -4.69 17.69
C GLY A 79 2.43 -3.88 17.81
N GLY A 80 2.08 -3.50 19.04
CA GLY A 80 0.81 -2.83 19.31
C GLY A 80 0.58 -2.52 20.78
N THR A 81 1.21 -1.45 21.28
CA THR A 81 0.67 -0.67 22.41
C THR A 81 0.90 0.81 22.13
N ALA A 82 -0.19 1.53 21.82
CA ALA A 82 -0.48 2.99 21.82
C ALA A 82 0.56 4.07 21.41
N ARG A 83 1.85 3.76 21.26
CA ARG A 83 2.95 4.71 21.00
C ARG A 83 4.08 4.15 20.11
N GLN A 84 4.02 2.86 19.75
CA GLN A 84 5.01 2.24 18.86
C GLN A 84 4.47 2.16 17.43
N LEU A 85 5.33 2.49 16.46
CA LEU A 85 5.07 2.36 15.02
C LEU A 85 4.55 0.95 14.71
N ILE A 86 3.36 0.86 14.14
CA ILE A 86 2.74 -0.41 13.75
C ILE A 86 3.53 -0.96 12.56
N ASN A 87 4.23 -2.09 12.77
CA ASN A 87 4.97 -2.74 11.71
C ASN A 87 4.05 -3.70 10.96
N MET A 88 4.00 -3.56 9.65
CA MET A 88 3.21 -4.37 8.74
C MET A 88 4.14 -5.16 7.84
N SER A 89 3.92 -6.47 7.72
CA SER A 89 4.65 -7.31 6.76
C SER A 89 3.68 -8.03 5.86
N PHE A 90 3.95 -8.04 4.57
CA PHE A 90 3.09 -8.69 3.58
C PHE A 90 3.65 -10.06 3.26
N GLY A 91 2.78 -11.06 3.10
CA GLY A 91 3.15 -12.42 2.72
C GLY A 91 3.53 -12.58 1.24
N VAL A 92 3.84 -11.49 0.56
CA VAL A 92 4.23 -11.45 -0.85
C VAL A 92 5.62 -10.87 -0.99
N ASP A 93 6.40 -11.43 -1.92
CA ASP A 93 7.70 -10.89 -2.24
C ASP A 93 7.55 -9.62 -3.08
N LEU A 94 8.02 -8.51 -2.51
CA LEU A 94 7.97 -7.19 -3.12
C LEU A 94 9.37 -6.70 -3.55
N SER A 95 10.40 -7.56 -3.44
CA SER A 95 11.80 -7.23 -3.74
C SER A 95 12.04 -6.83 -5.20
N THR A 96 11.19 -7.31 -6.11
CA THR A 96 11.25 -7.00 -7.55
C THR A 96 10.79 -5.58 -7.88
N PHE A 97 10.07 -4.92 -6.96
CA PHE A 97 9.59 -3.57 -7.16
C PHE A 97 10.59 -2.57 -6.57
N ASN A 98 10.94 -1.56 -7.35
CA ASN A 98 11.77 -0.45 -6.88
C ASN A 98 10.96 0.42 -5.90
N MET A 99 10.93 -0.03 -4.64
CA MET A 99 10.21 0.59 -3.54
C MET A 99 11.04 1.68 -2.90
N ASN A 100 10.42 2.83 -2.67
CA ASN A 100 11.05 4.01 -2.06
C ASN A 100 10.61 4.21 -0.61
#